data_AF-A0A7K2MTK5-F1
#
_entry.id   AF-A0A7K2MTK5-F1
#
_cell.length_a   1.000
_cell.length_b   1.000
_cell.length_c   1.000
_cell.angle_alpha   90.00
_cell.angle_beta   90.00
_cell.angle_gamma   90.00
#
_symmetry.space_group_name_H-M   'P 1'
#
loop_
_entity.id
_entity.type
_entity.pdbx_description
1 polymer ?
#
loop_
_entity_poly.entity_id
_entity_poly.type
_entity_poly.pdbx_seq_one_letter_code
_entity_poly.pdbx_strand_id
1 'polypeptide(L)'
;MRVAGRTQPHPHDDAPDTAAAFERLAGLPEGPERKALRDELIRVWLPMAERIAVRFRGRGENLEDLYQVAALGLVKAVDHYDPERGHAFEAYAVPTVTGEIKRHFRDHMWTLHVPRRIQDLRNRVRRAAKELAQTTPGRAPTVEEIAEHAQLTTVEVRTGMEALECFSALSL
;
A
#
# COMPACT_ATOMS: atom_id res chain seq x y z
N MET A 1 -28.25 23.61 -28.11
CA MET A 1 -27.55 23.57 -26.80
C MET A 1 -27.11 22.14 -26.53
N ARG A 2 -25.86 21.77 -26.86
CA ARG A 2 -25.28 20.46 -26.52
C ARG A 2 -24.15 20.71 -25.54
N VAL A 3 -24.34 20.27 -24.29
CA VAL A 3 -23.29 20.29 -23.27
C VAL A 3 -22.31 19.17 -23.63
N ALA A 4 -21.16 19.54 -24.16
CA ALA A 4 -20.03 18.63 -24.28
C ALA A 4 -19.56 18.29 -22.87
N GLY A 5 -19.79 17.04 -22.44
CA GLY A 5 -19.23 16.52 -21.21
C GLY A 5 -17.71 16.59 -21.29
N ARG A 6 -17.10 17.39 -20.41
CA ARG A 6 -15.65 17.38 -20.21
C ARG A 6 -15.31 16.04 -19.57
N THR A 7 -14.71 15.15 -20.34
CA THR A 7 -14.05 13.94 -19.81
C THR A 7 -12.94 14.44 -18.89
N GLN A 8 -13.09 14.23 -17.57
CA GLN A 8 -11.99 14.51 -16.65
C GLN A 8 -10.82 13.58 -17.01
N PRO A 9 -9.58 14.09 -17.16
CA PRO A 9 -8.43 13.23 -17.36
C PRO A 9 -8.23 12.37 -16.11
N HIS A 10 -8.32 11.06 -16.26
CA HIS A 10 -8.00 10.12 -15.19
C HIS A 10 -6.47 10.10 -14.99
N PRO A 11 -5.96 10.17 -13.75
CA PRO A 11 -4.53 10.26 -13.47
C PRO A 11 -3.87 8.88 -13.60
N HIS A 12 -3.64 8.41 -14.83
CA HIS A 12 -2.78 7.25 -15.12
C HIS A 12 -2.00 7.44 -16.45
N ASP A 13 -1.77 8.68 -16.89
CA ASP A 13 -1.05 9.00 -18.13
C ASP A 13 0.49 8.80 -18.04
N ASP A 14 1.01 8.36 -16.90
CA ASP A 14 2.45 8.13 -16.68
C ASP A 14 2.86 6.65 -16.83
N ALA A 15 1.98 5.78 -17.33
CA ALA A 15 2.32 4.40 -17.59
C ALA A 15 3.29 4.31 -18.78
N PRO A 16 4.51 3.77 -18.59
CA PRO A 16 5.48 3.69 -19.67
C PRO A 16 5.01 2.68 -20.73
N ASP A 17 5.15 3.07 -22.00
CA ASP A 17 4.87 2.18 -23.13
C ASP A 17 5.92 1.05 -23.17
N THR A 18 5.51 -0.13 -22.69
CA THR A 18 6.39 -1.29 -22.50
C THR A 18 5.78 -2.57 -23.09
N ALA A 19 4.66 -2.49 -23.81
CA ALA A 19 3.96 -3.65 -24.34
C ALA A 19 4.88 -4.49 -25.27
N ALA A 20 5.50 -3.84 -26.25
CA ALA A 20 6.43 -4.48 -27.17
C ALA A 20 7.68 -5.05 -26.46
N ALA A 21 8.14 -4.39 -25.39
CA ALA A 21 9.26 -4.88 -24.59
C ALA A 21 8.91 -6.16 -23.82
N PHE A 22 7.69 -6.27 -23.28
CA PHE A 22 7.21 -7.51 -22.65
C PHE A 22 6.99 -8.64 -23.66
N GLU A 23 6.46 -8.35 -24.85
CA GLU A 23 6.34 -9.34 -25.93
C GLU A 23 7.71 -9.88 -26.33
N ARG A 24 8.70 -9.00 -26.54
CA ARG A 24 10.08 -9.39 -26.81
C ARG A 24 10.68 -10.19 -25.66
N LEU A 25 10.45 -9.76 -24.41
CA LEU A 25 10.92 -10.50 -23.24
C LEU A 25 10.36 -11.92 -23.23
N ALA A 26 9.07 -12.12 -23.53
CA ALA A 26 8.46 -13.45 -23.56
C ALA A 26 9.10 -14.38 -24.61
N GLY A 27 9.52 -13.83 -25.77
CA GLY A 27 10.14 -14.60 -26.85
C GLY A 27 11.65 -14.86 -26.73
N LEU A 28 12.36 -14.17 -25.82
CA LEU A 28 13.81 -14.34 -25.68
C LEU A 28 14.18 -15.60 -24.86
N PRO A 29 15.16 -16.41 -25.29
CA PRO A 29 15.69 -17.50 -24.47
C PRO A 29 16.42 -16.97 -23.23
N GLU A 30 16.64 -17.83 -22.23
CA GLU A 30 17.44 -17.49 -21.06
C GLU A 30 18.87 -17.08 -21.47
N GLY A 31 19.31 -15.92 -21.00
CA GLY A 31 20.61 -15.37 -21.37
C GLY A 31 20.79 -13.89 -21.01
N PRO A 32 21.96 -13.31 -21.33
CA PRO A 32 22.32 -11.95 -20.96
C PRO A 32 21.34 -10.90 -21.51
N GLU A 33 20.83 -11.09 -22.73
CA GLU A 33 19.89 -10.17 -23.38
C GLU A 33 18.53 -10.14 -22.67
N ARG A 34 17.97 -11.32 -22.36
CA ARG A 34 16.73 -11.46 -21.60
C ARG A 34 16.85 -10.79 -20.23
N LYS A 35 17.96 -11.04 -19.53
CA LYS A 35 18.25 -10.42 -18.23
C LYS A 35 18.34 -8.89 -18.33
N ALA A 36 19.04 -8.36 -19.34
CA ALA A 36 19.18 -6.92 -19.53
C ALA A 36 17.82 -6.23 -19.78
N LEU A 37 16.98 -6.83 -20.63
CA LEU A 37 15.65 -6.31 -20.93
C LEU A 37 14.72 -6.38 -19.71
N ARG A 38 14.76 -7.49 -18.97
CA ARG A 38 14.05 -7.63 -17.70
C ARG A 38 14.44 -6.55 -16.70
N ASP A 39 15.74 -6.32 -16.52
CA ASP A 39 16.25 -5.31 -15.57
C ASP A 39 15.88 -3.88 -16.01
N GLU A 40 15.79 -3.63 -17.32
CA GLU A 40 15.27 -2.37 -17.88
C GLU A 40 13.79 -2.18 -17.58
N LEU A 41 12.97 -3.21 -17.80
CA LEU A 41 11.54 -3.18 -17.48
C LEU A 41 11.31 -2.92 -15.99
N ILE A 42 12.07 -3.56 -15.10
CA ILE A 42 12.02 -3.29 -13.65
C ILE A 42 12.36 -1.83 -13.37
N ARG A 43 13.44 -1.28 -13.96
CA ARG A 43 13.85 0.12 -13.76
C ARG A 43 12.78 1.11 -14.20
N VAL A 44 12.20 0.88 -15.38
CA VAL A 44 11.17 1.77 -15.97
C VAL A 44 9.90 1.78 -15.13
N TRP A 45 9.52 0.65 -14.52
CA TRP A 45 8.32 0.55 -13.68
C TRP A 45 8.56 0.82 -12.19
N LEU A 46 9.81 0.97 -11.75
CA LEU A 46 10.15 1.22 -10.33
C LEU A 46 9.43 2.44 -9.73
N PRO A 47 9.30 3.60 -10.43
CA PRO A 47 8.57 4.75 -9.89
C PRO A 47 7.10 4.44 -9.58
N MET A 48 6.44 3.54 -10.31
CA MET A 48 5.08 3.11 -10.00
C MET A 48 5.05 2.34 -8.68
N ALA A 49 5.98 1.40 -8.47
CA ALA A 49 6.08 0.64 -7.23
C ALA A 49 6.33 1.56 -6.02
N GLU A 50 7.23 2.55 -6.16
CA GLU A 50 7.49 3.57 -5.14
C GLU A 50 6.23 4.39 -4.81
N ARG A 51 5.48 4.86 -5.83
CA ARG A 51 4.20 5.56 -5.61
C ARG A 51 3.19 4.70 -4.86
N ILE A 52 3.14 3.40 -5.12
CA ILE A 52 2.29 2.47 -4.36
C ILE A 52 2.75 2.41 -2.90
N ALA A 53 4.06 2.27 -2.64
CA ALA A 53 4.63 2.22 -1.28
C ALA A 53 4.30 3.48 -0.45
N VAL A 54 4.38 4.67 -1.05
CA VAL A 54 4.06 5.95 -0.37
C VAL A 54 2.65 5.95 0.21
N ARG A 55 1.68 5.25 -0.40
CA ARG A 55 0.30 5.13 0.12
C ARG A 55 0.20 4.36 1.45
N PHE A 56 1.25 3.63 1.80
CA PHE A 56 1.38 2.84 3.02
C PHE A 56 2.26 3.50 4.09
N ARG A 57 2.80 4.70 3.84
CA ARG A 57 3.59 5.45 4.83
C ARG A 57 2.85 5.67 6.15
N GLY A 58 3.59 5.76 7.25
CA GLY A 58 3.04 6.03 8.58
C GLY A 58 2.20 4.89 9.15
N ARG A 59 2.50 3.64 8.76
CA ARG A 59 1.81 2.43 9.24
C ARG A 59 2.70 1.52 10.08
N GLY A 60 3.77 2.06 10.68
CA GLY A 60 4.66 1.31 11.56
C GLY A 60 5.79 0.56 10.84
N GLU A 61 6.12 0.97 9.61
CA GLU A 61 7.26 0.47 8.83
C GLU A 61 7.97 1.68 8.20
N ASN A 62 9.29 1.62 8.09
CA ASN A 62 10.05 2.68 7.42
C ASN A 62 9.67 2.74 5.95
N LEU A 63 9.55 3.94 5.39
CA LEU A 63 9.24 4.13 3.97
C LEU A 63 10.30 3.50 3.07
N GLU A 64 11.58 3.50 3.47
CA GLU A 64 12.65 2.85 2.72
C GLU A 64 12.44 1.33 2.61
N ASP A 65 12.02 0.69 3.72
CA ASP A 65 11.69 -0.74 3.72
C ASP A 65 10.46 -1.02 2.86
N LEU A 66 9.45 -0.14 2.90
CA LEU A 66 8.30 -0.24 2.01
C LEU A 66 8.68 -0.10 0.53
N TYR A 67 9.68 0.72 0.19
CA TYR A 67 10.20 0.78 -1.17
C TYR A 67 10.86 -0.53 -1.59
N GLN A 68 11.65 -1.15 -0.71
CA GLN A 68 12.26 -2.45 -0.99
C GLN A 68 11.22 -3.55 -1.20
N VAL A 69 10.19 -3.60 -0.35
CA VAL A 69 9.09 -4.57 -0.48
C VAL A 69 8.30 -4.33 -1.77
N ALA A 70 8.04 -3.07 -2.12
CA ALA A 70 7.37 -2.74 -3.37
C ALA A 70 8.21 -3.12 -4.59
N ALA A 71 9.51 -2.87 -4.54
CA ALA A 71 10.46 -3.29 -5.58
C ALA A 71 10.47 -4.81 -5.75
N LEU A 72 10.48 -5.58 -4.65
CA LEU A 72 10.35 -7.05 -4.70
C LEU A 72 9.03 -7.49 -5.35
N GLY A 73 7.92 -6.84 -5.01
CA GLY A 73 6.63 -7.09 -5.65
C GLY A 73 6.62 -6.77 -7.14
N LEU A 74 7.33 -5.72 -7.56
CA LEU A 74 7.48 -5.36 -8.96
C LEU A 74 8.31 -6.39 -9.72
N VAL A 75 9.43 -6.84 -9.14
CA VAL A 75 10.27 -7.90 -9.70
C VAL A 75 9.43 -9.15 -9.97
N LYS A 76 8.64 -9.58 -8.98
CA LYS A 76 7.70 -10.71 -9.13
C LYS A 76 6.68 -10.46 -10.24
N ALA A 77 6.13 -9.25 -10.33
CA ALA A 77 5.18 -8.91 -11.38
C ALA A 77 5.82 -8.99 -12.78
N VAL A 78 7.03 -8.47 -12.97
CA VAL A 78 7.77 -8.56 -14.24
C VAL A 78 8.05 -10.02 -14.60
N ASP A 79 8.44 -10.84 -13.62
CA ASP A 79 8.79 -12.26 -13.85
C ASP A 79 7.62 -13.13 -14.27
N HIS A 80 6.40 -12.80 -13.84
CA HIS A 80 5.21 -13.65 -14.01
C HIS A 80 4.15 -13.04 -14.92
N TYR A 81 4.38 -11.84 -15.45
CA TYR A 81 3.47 -11.23 -16.39
C TYR A 81 3.49 -11.95 -17.74
N ASP A 82 2.30 -12.10 -18.32
CA ASP A 82 2.07 -12.79 -19.58
C ASP A 82 1.38 -11.81 -20.55
N PRO A 83 2.09 -11.30 -21.58
CA PRO A 83 1.54 -10.33 -22.51
C PRO A 83 0.42 -10.91 -23.40
N GLU A 84 0.33 -12.23 -23.59
CA GLU A 84 -0.70 -12.86 -24.43
C GLU A 84 -2.10 -12.75 -23.82
N ARG A 85 -2.21 -12.43 -22.53
CA ARG A 85 -3.49 -12.24 -21.82
C ARG A 85 -4.18 -10.92 -22.14
N GLY A 86 -3.53 -10.01 -22.89
CA GLY A 86 -4.15 -8.81 -23.45
C GLY A 86 -4.51 -7.69 -22.46
N HIS A 87 -4.03 -7.77 -21.21
CA HIS A 87 -4.20 -6.70 -20.22
C HIS A 87 -2.92 -5.90 -20.09
N ALA A 88 -3.02 -4.57 -19.94
CA ALA A 88 -1.85 -3.74 -19.67
C ALA A 88 -1.09 -4.20 -18.42
N PHE A 89 0.25 -4.16 -18.45
CA PHE A 89 1.10 -4.60 -17.34
C PHE A 89 0.72 -3.96 -16.01
N GLU A 90 0.41 -2.65 -16.00
CA GLU A 90 0.00 -1.94 -14.78
C GLU A 90 -1.19 -2.61 -14.08
N ALA A 91 -2.18 -3.07 -14.84
CA ALA A 91 -3.38 -3.72 -14.30
C ALA A 91 -3.04 -5.02 -13.55
N TYR A 92 -1.94 -5.69 -13.92
CA TYR A 92 -1.41 -6.87 -13.23
C TYR A 92 -0.42 -6.51 -12.10
N ALA A 93 0.44 -5.52 -12.32
CA ALA A 93 1.51 -5.16 -11.40
C ALA A 93 0.98 -4.48 -10.13
N VAL A 94 0.02 -3.55 -10.25
CA VAL A 94 -0.55 -2.82 -9.10
C VAL A 94 -1.09 -3.74 -8.00
N PRO A 95 -1.98 -4.72 -8.28
CA PRO A 95 -2.46 -5.64 -7.26
C PRO A 95 -1.36 -6.55 -6.71
N THR A 96 -0.38 -6.95 -7.52
CA THR A 96 0.76 -7.78 -7.12
C THR A 96 1.65 -7.07 -6.11
N VAL A 97 2.12 -5.86 -6.44
CA VAL A 97 2.94 -5.01 -5.56
C VAL A 97 2.18 -4.70 -4.27
N THR A 98 0.91 -4.31 -4.38
CA THR A 98 0.05 -4.04 -3.22
C THR A 98 -0.09 -5.26 -2.31
N GLY A 99 -0.21 -6.45 -2.90
CA GLY A 99 -0.29 -7.72 -2.18
C GLY A 99 0.97 -8.01 -1.37
N GLU A 100 2.14 -7.78 -1.96
CA GLU A 100 3.43 -7.99 -1.29
C GLU A 100 3.64 -7.03 -0.12
N ILE A 101 3.27 -5.75 -0.26
CA ILE A 101 3.31 -4.80 0.86
C ILE A 101 2.36 -5.24 1.99
N LYS A 102 1.13 -5.67 1.65
CA LYS A 102 0.17 -6.16 2.66
C LYS A 102 0.66 -7.44 3.35
N ARG A 103 1.33 -8.33 2.61
CA ARG A 103 1.95 -9.54 3.15
C ARG A 103 3.08 -9.17 4.11
N HIS A 104 3.97 -8.24 3.72
CA HIS A 104 5.04 -7.73 4.58
C HIS A 104 4.51 -7.23 5.92
N PHE A 105 3.47 -6.40 5.91
CA PHE A 105 2.82 -5.96 7.14
C PHE A 105 2.23 -7.11 7.97
N ARG A 106 1.72 -8.17 7.34
CA ARG A 106 1.18 -9.33 8.07
C ARG A 106 2.30 -10.11 8.77
N ASP A 107 3.44 -10.24 8.11
CA ASP A 107 4.52 -11.10 8.55
C ASP A 107 5.47 -10.37 9.53
N HIS A 108 5.64 -9.03 9.40
CA HIS A 108 6.66 -8.26 10.13
C HIS A 108 6.12 -7.24 11.15
N MET A 109 4.85 -6.79 11.09
CA MET A 109 4.31 -5.93 12.16
C MET A 109 4.00 -6.67 13.47
N TRP A 110 4.30 -7.97 13.57
CA TRP A 110 4.18 -8.74 14.83
C TRP A 110 5.52 -8.99 15.53
N THR A 111 6.57 -8.25 15.15
CA THR A 111 7.93 -8.44 15.71
C THR A 111 8.01 -8.15 17.22
N LEU A 112 7.10 -7.36 17.78
CA LEU A 112 6.66 -7.52 19.17
C LEU A 112 5.32 -8.24 19.12
N HIS A 113 5.19 -9.35 19.84
CA HIS A 113 4.02 -10.22 19.86
C HIS A 113 2.81 -9.52 20.54
N VAL A 114 2.36 -8.40 19.98
CA VAL A 114 1.25 -7.59 20.48
C VAL A 114 0.00 -8.45 20.36
N PRO A 115 -0.65 -8.84 21.48
CA PRO A 115 -1.78 -9.75 21.45
C PRO A 115 -2.87 -9.25 20.49
N ARG A 116 -3.53 -10.18 19.78
CA ARG A 116 -4.52 -9.84 18.76
C ARG A 116 -5.58 -8.85 19.25
N ARG A 117 -6.00 -9.02 20.51
CA ARG A 117 -6.92 -8.10 21.21
C ARG A 117 -6.46 -6.64 21.13
N ILE A 118 -5.18 -6.36 21.34
CA ILE A 118 -4.63 -5.00 21.34
C ILE A 118 -4.65 -4.41 19.92
N GLN A 119 -4.40 -5.22 18.90
CA GLN A 119 -4.49 -4.80 17.50
C GLN A 119 -5.92 -4.44 17.11
N ASP A 120 -6.89 -5.23 17.56
CA ASP A 120 -8.32 -4.99 17.31
C ASP A 120 -8.79 -3.74 18.05
N LEU A 121 -8.35 -3.53 19.30
CA LEU A 121 -8.59 -2.30 20.06
C LEU A 121 -8.04 -1.07 19.34
N ARG A 122 -6.77 -1.11 18.91
CA ARG A 122 -6.14 -0.02 18.13
C ARG A 122 -6.95 0.34 16.89
N ASN A 123 -7.37 -0.66 16.11
CA ASN A 123 -8.13 -0.42 14.88
C ASN A 123 -9.51 0.18 15.16
N ARG A 124 -10.21 -0.29 16.19
CA ARG A 124 -11.51 0.24 16.63
C ARG A 124 -11.39 1.68 17.11
N VAL A 125 -10.39 1.97 17.96
CA VAL A 125 -10.09 3.33 18.46
C VAL A 125 -9.75 4.27 17.30
N ARG A 126 -8.86 3.87 16.38
CA ARG A 126 -8.48 4.70 15.23
C ARG A 126 -9.67 5.04 14.33
N ARG A 127 -10.56 4.06 14.09
CA ARG A 127 -11.76 4.27 13.29
C ARG A 127 -12.72 5.22 14.00
N ALA A 128 -13.03 4.96 15.26
CA ALA A 128 -13.96 5.78 16.05
C ALA A 128 -13.48 7.23 16.19
N ALA A 129 -12.20 7.44 16.51
CA ALA A 129 -11.62 8.78 16.58
C ALA A 129 -11.72 9.53 15.24
N LYS A 130 -11.51 8.84 14.11
CA LYS A 130 -11.64 9.45 12.78
C LYS A 130 -13.10 9.80 12.46
N GLU A 131 -14.05 8.94 12.80
CA GLU A 131 -15.49 9.17 12.57
C GLU A 131 -16.00 10.32 13.43
N LEU A 132 -15.67 10.35 14.72
CA LEU A 132 -16.04 11.43 15.64
C LEU A 132 -15.43 12.78 15.23
N ALA A 133 -14.17 12.77 14.75
CA ALA A 133 -13.54 13.99 14.24
C ALA A 133 -14.26 14.59 13.02
N GLN A 134 -15.03 13.79 12.27
CA GLN A 134 -15.86 14.31 11.16
C GLN A 134 -17.15 14.96 11.66
N THR A 135 -17.68 14.53 12.81
CA THR A 135 -18.93 15.03 13.39
C THR A 135 -18.73 16.10 14.46
N THR A 136 -17.50 16.30 14.93
CA THR A 136 -17.15 17.27 15.99
C THR A 136 -16.06 18.24 15.51
N PRO A 137 -16.41 19.24 14.67
CA PRO A 137 -15.44 20.19 14.14
C PRO A 137 -14.78 21.03 15.25
N GLY A 138 -13.47 21.23 15.15
CA GLY A 138 -12.74 22.18 16.00
C GLY A 138 -12.16 21.62 17.30
N ARG A 139 -12.36 20.34 17.61
CA ARG A 139 -11.60 19.67 18.70
C ARG A 139 -11.38 18.19 18.45
N ALA A 140 -10.39 17.62 19.15
CA ALA A 140 -10.19 16.18 19.19
C ALA A 140 -11.31 15.49 20.00
N PRO A 141 -11.75 14.27 19.61
CA PRO A 141 -12.65 13.45 20.42
C PRO A 141 -12.00 13.05 21.75
N THR A 142 -12.77 13.00 22.83
CA THR A 142 -12.27 12.55 24.14
C THR A 142 -12.22 11.02 24.22
N VAL A 143 -11.52 10.50 25.23
CA VAL A 143 -11.45 9.04 25.51
C VAL A 143 -12.85 8.48 25.76
N GLU A 144 -13.69 9.22 26.47
CA GLU A 144 -15.06 8.85 26.81
C GLU A 144 -15.95 8.77 25.56
N GLU A 145 -15.83 9.75 24.65
CA GLU A 145 -16.60 9.76 23.39
C GLU A 145 -16.18 8.60 22.49
N ILE A 146 -14.89 8.31 22.41
CA ILE A 146 -14.37 7.18 21.65
C ILE A 146 -14.85 5.87 22.26
N ALA A 147 -14.87 5.75 23.59
CA ALA A 147 -15.34 4.56 24.29
C ALA A 147 -16.82 4.28 23.99
N GLU A 148 -17.66 5.31 24.08
CA GLU A 148 -19.08 5.22 23.77
C GLU A 148 -19.31 4.84 22.30
N HIS A 149 -18.69 5.55 21.36
CA HIS A 149 -18.85 5.32 19.92
C HIS A 149 -18.34 3.96 19.48
N ALA A 150 -17.21 3.51 20.04
CA ALA A 150 -16.59 2.25 19.69
C ALA A 150 -17.15 1.04 20.47
N GLN A 151 -18.04 1.25 21.46
CA GLN A 151 -18.49 0.23 22.41
C GLN A 151 -17.31 -0.47 23.09
N LEU A 152 -16.45 0.33 23.71
CA LEU A 152 -15.26 -0.09 24.44
C LEU A 152 -15.27 0.52 25.83
N THR A 153 -14.52 -0.07 26.75
CA THR A 153 -14.22 0.60 28.02
C THR A 153 -13.17 1.70 27.82
N THR A 154 -13.14 2.71 28.69
CA THR A 154 -12.13 3.76 28.63
C THR A 154 -10.70 3.22 28.80
N VAL A 155 -10.53 2.12 29.55
CA VAL A 155 -9.25 1.40 29.67
C VAL A 155 -8.84 0.80 28.32
N GLU A 156 -9.75 0.11 27.63
CA GLU A 156 -9.48 -0.45 26.31
C GLU A 156 -9.20 0.62 25.26
N VAL A 157 -9.84 1.79 25.36
CA VAL A 157 -9.52 2.94 24.51
C VAL A 157 -8.11 3.42 24.78
N ARG A 158 -7.71 3.63 26.05
CA ARG A 158 -6.35 4.04 26.40
C ARG A 158 -5.33 3.02 25.91
N THR A 159 -5.56 1.72 26.10
CA THR A 159 -4.67 0.68 25.56
C THR A 159 -4.61 0.70 24.03
N GLY A 160 -5.72 0.96 23.35
CA GLY A 160 -5.74 1.15 21.90
C GLY A 160 -4.99 2.41 21.45
N MET A 161 -5.02 3.49 22.23
CA MET A 161 -4.26 4.73 22.00
C MET A 161 -2.76 4.53 22.27
N GLU A 162 -2.38 3.89 23.37
CA GLU A 162 -1.00 3.48 23.65
C GLU A 162 -0.45 2.60 22.52
N ALA A 163 -1.25 1.67 22.00
CA ALA A 163 -0.88 0.86 20.85
C ALA A 163 -0.75 1.66 19.53
N LEU A 164 -1.38 2.84 19.42
CA LEU A 164 -1.12 3.78 18.32
C LEU A 164 0.23 4.48 18.53
N GLU A 165 0.58 4.83 19.77
CA GLU A 165 1.79 5.57 20.13
C GLU A 165 3.06 4.68 20.16
N CYS A 166 3.00 3.46 20.68
CA CYS A 166 4.14 2.52 20.70
C CYS A 166 4.66 2.19 19.30
N PHE A 167 3.80 2.20 18.28
CA PHE A 167 4.22 2.06 16.88
C PHE A 167 4.81 3.34 16.28
N SER A 168 4.57 4.51 16.90
CA SER A 168 5.21 5.77 16.50
C SER A 168 6.58 5.97 17.17
N ALA A 169 6.75 5.51 18.42
CA ALA A 169 7.98 5.70 19.20
C ALA A 169 9.10 4.71 18.87
N LEU A 170 8.77 3.53 18.34
CA LEU A 170 9.76 2.60 17.76
C LEU A 170 10.22 3.00 16.34
N SER A 171 9.76 4.17 15.86
CA SER A 171 10.06 4.73 14.55
C SER A 171 11.06 5.90 14.60
N LEU A 172 11.82 6.04 15.71
CA LEU A 172 12.88 7.04 15.90
C LEU A 172 14.26 6.40 15.99
#